data_AF-Q0UP35-F1
#
_entry.id   AF-Q0UP35-F1
#
_cell.length_a   1.000
_cell.length_b   1.000
_cell.length_c   1.000
_cell.angle_alpha   90.00
_cell.angle_beta   90.00
_cell.angle_gamma   90.00
#
_symmetry.space_group_name_H-M   'P 1'
#
loop_
_entity.id
_entity.type
_entity.pdbx_description
1 polymer ?
#
loop_
_entity_poly.entity_id
_entity_poly.type
_entity_poly.pdbx_seq_one_letter_code
_entity_poly.pdbx_strand_id
1 'polypeptide(L)'
;MLMYACLPMKMDWILNATGPQTESTWETGTACGYFLNATSTSPVLMSGYRVSNDSEDPAYGEALLMRTLPLVTNPSRQPLYGGSINFKSLNHPILDALIVSSQDGSAESVYRKETPIAHECVLSWCIKTIRSSYSWGVYHEDVEETIINTTRTPYPWTSKYIPHLRTTDTDYHGNISIYNSDKSQDKLEYGLSNSTVFSFVTLLDEIFPSSITVANETANALLKIRTSFNDRVMFRAVRFSPWLAPNNVTHHMERMATALTNAMRSDSSSREFMEGDASALETFVKVNWAWLAFPLAMLVLCVVFLVATMLRTSRGENGELGIWKTSAMPTLMYSLPRDMRHDLTKNATWRSEESGGAKRVRIRLLPDQGWRVSGYMCTSPTSDRRNRSQAPPGWV
;
A
#
# COMPACT_ATOMS: atom_id res chain seq x y z
N MET A 1 -1.23 -42.20 10.77
CA MET A 1 -1.84 -42.92 9.62
C MET A 1 -3.25 -43.34 10.01
N LEU A 2 -4.25 -43.05 9.17
CA LEU A 2 -5.66 -43.39 9.42
C LEU A 2 -6.00 -44.73 8.77
N MET A 3 -6.78 -45.56 9.44
CA MET A 3 -7.19 -46.87 8.96
C MET A 3 -8.71 -47.04 9.06
N TYR A 4 -9.34 -47.52 8.00
CA TYR A 4 -10.78 -47.79 8.04
C TYR A 4 -11.06 -49.05 8.86
N ALA A 5 -11.99 -48.95 9.81
CA ALA A 5 -12.48 -50.08 10.60
C ALA A 5 -13.92 -49.84 11.06
N CYS A 6 -14.60 -50.90 11.50
CA CYS A 6 -15.87 -50.84 12.21
C CYS A 6 -15.66 -51.45 13.59
N LEU A 7 -15.67 -50.63 14.64
CA LEU A 7 -15.28 -51.04 15.98
C LEU A 7 -16.37 -50.68 17.00
N PRO A 8 -16.65 -51.56 17.97
CA PRO A 8 -17.43 -51.17 19.14
C PRO A 8 -16.59 -50.20 19.97
N MET A 9 -17.15 -49.03 20.30
CA MET A 9 -16.48 -48.02 21.10
C MET A 9 -17.46 -47.20 21.94
N LYS A 10 -16.93 -46.47 22.90
CA LYS A 10 -17.68 -45.38 23.54
C LYS A 10 -17.70 -44.18 22.59
N MET A 11 -18.90 -43.66 22.34
CA MET A 11 -19.11 -42.59 21.39
C MET A 11 -18.78 -41.24 22.04
N ASP A 12 -17.50 -40.86 22.03
CA ASP A 12 -17.02 -39.58 22.58
C ASP A 12 -17.37 -38.37 21.68
N TRP A 13 -17.59 -38.63 20.39
CA TRP A 13 -17.73 -37.63 19.34
C TRP A 13 -19.18 -37.22 19.03
N ILE A 14 -20.17 -38.02 19.43
CA ILE A 14 -21.59 -37.73 19.18
C ILE A 14 -22.08 -36.51 19.98
N LEU A 15 -23.21 -35.94 19.56
CA LEU A 15 -23.83 -34.80 20.22
C LEU A 15 -24.21 -35.06 21.68
N ASN A 16 -24.61 -36.28 22.05
CA ASN A 16 -25.01 -36.58 23.42
C ASN A 16 -23.82 -36.74 24.39
N ALA A 17 -22.59 -36.82 23.88
CA ALA A 17 -21.43 -37.06 24.71
C ALA A 17 -20.92 -35.79 25.40
N THR A 18 -20.72 -35.89 26.72
CA THR A 18 -20.19 -34.83 27.59
C THR A 18 -18.66 -34.81 27.63
N GLY A 19 -18.05 -33.88 28.37
CA GLY A 19 -16.59 -33.70 28.42
C GLY A 19 -15.82 -34.80 29.17
N PRO A 20 -14.51 -34.60 29.44
CA PRO A 20 -13.68 -35.57 30.14
C PRO A 20 -14.23 -35.91 31.53
N GLN A 21 -13.79 -37.03 32.10
CA GLN A 21 -14.23 -37.57 33.41
C GLN A 21 -15.70 -38.00 33.47
N THR A 22 -16.41 -37.97 32.34
CA THR A 22 -17.78 -38.45 32.20
C THR A 22 -17.87 -39.65 31.24
N GLU A 23 -16.76 -40.35 31.02
CA GLU A 23 -16.67 -41.46 30.07
C GLU A 23 -17.60 -42.62 30.42
N SER A 24 -18.07 -42.70 31.67
CA SER A 24 -19.06 -43.68 32.11
C SER A 24 -20.47 -43.39 31.61
N THR A 25 -20.80 -42.14 31.27
CA THR A 25 -22.12 -41.75 30.77
C THR A 25 -22.24 -41.85 29.25
N TRP A 26 -21.12 -41.98 28.54
CA TRP A 26 -21.10 -42.04 27.09
C TRP A 26 -21.77 -43.33 26.57
N GLU A 27 -22.57 -43.17 25.52
CA GLU A 27 -23.21 -44.29 24.83
C GLU A 27 -22.16 -45.22 24.21
N THR A 28 -22.42 -46.54 24.32
CA THR A 28 -21.59 -47.55 23.66
C THR A 28 -22.30 -48.02 22.40
N GLY A 29 -21.58 -48.09 21.29
CA GLY A 29 -22.12 -48.58 20.02
C GLY A 29 -21.03 -48.92 19.02
N THR A 30 -21.40 -49.25 17.79
CA THR A 30 -20.45 -49.53 16.71
C THR A 30 -20.23 -48.29 15.86
N ALA A 31 -18.98 -47.87 15.70
CA ALA A 31 -18.59 -46.79 14.80
C ALA A 31 -17.79 -47.35 13.62
N CYS A 32 -18.17 -46.96 12.42
CA CYS A 32 -17.52 -47.31 11.17
C CYS A 32 -16.87 -46.07 10.56
N GLY A 33 -15.58 -46.14 10.24
CA GLY A 33 -14.87 -45.03 9.63
C GLY A 33 -13.36 -45.14 9.77
N TYR A 34 -12.70 -44.00 9.59
CA TYR A 34 -11.26 -43.86 9.64
C TYR A 34 -10.78 -43.53 11.06
N PHE A 35 -10.03 -44.46 11.63
CA PHE A 35 -9.49 -44.38 12.98
C PHE A 35 -8.00 -44.04 12.96
N LEU A 36 -7.59 -43.22 13.92
CA LEU A 36 -6.19 -43.09 14.31
C LEU A 36 -5.85 -44.22 15.28
N ASN A 37 -4.78 -44.97 14.95
CA ASN A 37 -4.29 -46.11 15.73
C ASN A 37 -5.38 -47.17 16.02
N ALA A 38 -6.07 -47.62 14.96
CA ALA A 38 -7.22 -48.52 15.02
C ALA A 38 -6.98 -49.86 15.76
N THR A 39 -5.74 -50.36 15.74
CA THR A 39 -5.35 -51.62 16.40
C THR A 39 -4.94 -51.45 17.86
N SER A 40 -4.99 -50.23 18.40
CA SER A 40 -4.64 -49.96 19.80
C SER A 40 -5.79 -50.25 20.75
N THR A 41 -5.49 -50.22 22.05
CA THR A 41 -6.49 -50.37 23.12
C THR A 41 -7.48 -49.21 23.20
N SER A 42 -7.17 -48.07 22.59
CA SER A 42 -7.98 -46.85 22.60
C SER A 42 -7.98 -46.16 21.22
N PRO A 43 -8.64 -46.75 20.22
CA PRO A 43 -8.70 -46.19 18.87
C PRO A 43 -9.53 -44.90 18.87
N VAL A 44 -9.10 -43.89 18.11
CA VAL A 44 -9.79 -42.58 18.02
C VAL A 44 -10.41 -42.43 16.63
N LEU A 45 -11.73 -42.31 16.57
CA LEU A 45 -12.42 -42.05 15.30
C LEU A 45 -12.17 -40.61 14.86
N MET A 46 -11.63 -40.43 13.65
CA MET A 46 -11.32 -39.12 13.09
C MET A 46 -12.35 -38.67 12.04
N SER A 47 -12.96 -39.61 11.31
CA SER A 47 -14.10 -39.39 10.43
C SER A 47 -14.85 -40.70 10.23
N GLY A 48 -16.17 -40.69 10.26
CA GLY A 48 -16.97 -41.91 10.22
C GLY A 48 -18.40 -41.70 10.67
N TYR A 49 -19.13 -42.77 10.91
CA TYR A 49 -20.51 -42.73 11.37
C TYR A 49 -20.80 -43.81 12.40
N ARG A 50 -21.82 -43.60 13.22
CA ARG A 50 -22.36 -44.65 14.10
C ARG A 50 -23.31 -45.52 13.30
N VAL A 51 -23.27 -46.83 13.54
CA VAL A 51 -24.23 -47.77 12.97
C VAL A 51 -25.51 -47.69 13.78
N SER A 52 -26.64 -47.41 13.14
CA SER A 52 -27.95 -47.43 13.78
C SER A 52 -28.44 -48.87 13.94
N ASN A 53 -29.03 -49.18 15.10
CA ASN A 53 -29.63 -50.49 15.39
C ASN A 53 -31.14 -50.53 15.07
N ASP A 54 -31.71 -49.45 14.51
CA ASP A 54 -33.16 -49.27 14.41
C ASP A 54 -33.80 -49.94 13.18
N SER A 55 -33.04 -50.64 12.32
CA SER A 55 -33.57 -51.31 11.11
C SER A 55 -32.84 -52.60 10.75
N GLU A 56 -33.53 -53.51 10.04
CA GLU A 56 -32.99 -54.79 9.54
C GLU A 56 -31.83 -54.63 8.55
N ASP A 57 -31.70 -53.44 7.94
CA ASP A 57 -30.49 -53.00 7.23
C ASP A 57 -29.67 -52.05 8.12
N PRO A 58 -28.33 -52.10 8.10
CA PRO A 58 -27.49 -51.20 8.89
C PRO A 58 -27.65 -49.75 8.38
N ALA A 59 -28.60 -49.03 8.97
CA ALA A 59 -28.85 -47.64 8.63
C ALA A 59 -27.71 -46.77 9.15
N TYR A 60 -27.25 -45.88 8.29
CA TYR A 60 -26.29 -44.83 8.62
C TYR A 60 -26.87 -43.95 9.74
N GLY A 61 -26.18 -43.88 10.87
CA GLY A 61 -26.51 -42.95 11.95
C GLY A 61 -25.79 -41.61 11.81
N GLU A 62 -25.64 -40.94 12.96
CA GLU A 62 -24.87 -39.69 13.07
C GLU A 62 -23.48 -39.85 12.45
N ALA A 63 -23.04 -38.85 11.68
CA ALA A 63 -21.76 -38.81 10.99
C ALA A 63 -20.83 -37.75 11.57
N LEU A 64 -19.55 -38.09 11.73
CA LEU A 64 -18.44 -37.22 12.08
C LEU A 64 -17.77 -36.69 10.82
N LEU A 65 -18.09 -35.43 10.49
CA LEU A 65 -17.59 -34.76 9.30
C LEU A 65 -16.20 -34.18 9.51
N MET A 66 -15.92 -33.65 10.70
CA MET A 66 -14.62 -33.06 11.03
C MET A 66 -14.28 -33.37 12.47
N ARG A 67 -13.00 -33.66 12.72
CA ARG A 67 -12.45 -33.73 14.06
C ARG A 67 -11.10 -33.05 14.09
N THR A 68 -10.93 -32.18 15.07
CA THR A 68 -9.61 -31.70 15.50
C THR A 68 -9.17 -32.49 16.74
N LEU A 69 -7.94 -32.98 16.73
CA LEU A 69 -7.35 -33.76 17.81
C LEU A 69 -5.99 -33.14 18.16
N PRO A 70 -5.89 -32.35 19.26
CA PRO A 70 -4.59 -31.93 19.74
C PRO A 70 -3.74 -33.15 20.10
N LEU A 71 -2.44 -33.11 19.81
CA LEU A 71 -1.48 -34.18 20.12
C LEU A 71 -1.02 -34.15 21.59
N VAL A 72 -1.84 -33.56 22.46
CA VAL A 72 -1.70 -33.55 23.91
C VAL A 72 -3.05 -33.83 24.54
N THR A 73 -3.05 -34.48 25.70
CA THR A 73 -4.27 -34.66 26.48
C THR A 73 -4.73 -33.33 27.09
N ASN A 74 -6.03 -33.14 27.22
CA ASN A 74 -6.62 -31.99 27.90
C ASN A 74 -7.43 -32.51 29.11
N PRO A 75 -7.21 -32.00 30.33
CA PRO A 75 -6.32 -30.89 30.72
C PRO A 75 -4.89 -31.28 31.12
N SER A 76 -4.56 -32.58 31.19
CA SER A 76 -3.28 -33.04 31.75
C SER A 76 -2.03 -32.76 30.91
N ARG A 77 -2.19 -32.25 29.69
CA ARG A 77 -1.10 -31.89 28.76
C ARG A 77 -0.06 -33.01 28.64
N GLN A 78 -0.47 -34.28 28.58
CA GLN A 78 0.43 -35.39 28.32
C GLN A 78 0.52 -35.62 26.81
N PRO A 79 1.72 -35.76 26.21
CA PRO A 79 1.86 -36.00 24.78
C PRO A 79 1.12 -37.27 24.35
N LEU A 80 0.24 -37.14 23.35
CA LEU A 80 -0.38 -38.27 22.68
C LEU A 80 0.55 -38.77 21.58
N TYR A 81 0.67 -40.09 21.43
CA TYR A 81 1.46 -40.72 20.36
C TYR A 81 2.94 -40.30 20.30
N GLY A 82 3.50 -39.79 21.40
CA GLY A 82 4.88 -39.28 21.47
C GLY A 82 5.03 -37.81 21.05
N GLY A 83 3.93 -37.07 20.86
CA GLY A 83 3.91 -35.65 20.46
C GLY A 83 3.79 -35.49 18.95
N SER A 84 4.39 -34.41 18.41
CA SER A 84 4.35 -34.08 16.99
C SER A 84 4.80 -35.24 16.10
N ILE A 85 4.09 -35.46 15.00
CA ILE A 85 4.36 -36.56 14.07
C ILE A 85 5.39 -36.12 13.03
N ASN A 86 5.10 -35.02 12.30
CA ASN A 86 6.00 -34.48 11.28
C ASN A 86 6.86 -33.32 11.80
N PHE A 87 6.43 -32.64 12.85
CA PHE A 87 7.10 -31.42 13.35
C PHE A 87 7.98 -31.63 14.60
N LYS A 88 8.64 -32.79 14.69
CA LYS A 88 9.44 -33.21 15.87
C LYS A 88 10.61 -32.28 16.25
N SER A 89 11.04 -31.41 15.33
CA SER A 89 12.10 -30.44 15.59
C SER A 89 11.61 -29.19 16.31
N LEU A 90 10.29 -28.93 16.30
CA LEU A 90 9.69 -27.80 16.98
C LEU A 90 9.51 -28.14 18.45
N ASN A 91 9.92 -27.23 19.33
CA ASN A 91 9.69 -27.37 20.76
C ASN A 91 8.55 -26.44 21.18
N HIS A 92 7.72 -26.94 22.10
CA HIS A 92 6.64 -26.20 22.76
C HIS A 92 5.75 -25.42 21.78
N PRO A 93 5.15 -26.11 20.80
CA PRO A 93 4.17 -25.48 19.95
C PRO A 93 2.99 -24.96 20.80
N ILE A 94 2.44 -23.82 20.39
CA ILE A 94 1.23 -23.23 20.95
C ILE A 94 0.03 -24.14 20.63
N LEU A 95 0.03 -24.68 19.41
CA LEU A 95 -0.92 -25.68 18.93
C LEU A 95 -0.16 -26.76 18.19
N ASP A 96 -0.48 -28.01 18.48
CA ASP A 96 -0.11 -29.15 17.64
C ASP A 96 -1.31 -30.09 17.57
N ALA A 97 -1.95 -30.14 16.41
CA ALA A 97 -3.20 -30.85 16.23
C ALA A 97 -3.32 -31.53 14.87
N LEU A 98 -3.97 -32.70 14.88
CA LEU A 98 -4.48 -33.34 13.68
C LEU A 98 -5.86 -32.78 13.37
N ILE A 99 -6.04 -32.26 12.16
CA ILE A 99 -7.30 -31.74 11.64
C ILE A 99 -7.72 -32.66 10.51
N VAL A 100 -8.80 -33.41 10.75
CA VAL A 100 -9.32 -34.39 9.81
C VAL A 100 -10.73 -33.99 9.41
N SER A 101 -10.98 -33.94 8.10
CA SER A 101 -12.28 -33.62 7.52
C SER A 101 -12.69 -34.67 6.50
N SER A 102 -13.99 -34.89 6.31
CA SER A 102 -14.51 -35.68 5.20
C SER A 102 -14.10 -35.06 3.85
N GLN A 103 -14.09 -35.88 2.79
CA GLN A 103 -13.47 -35.55 1.51
C GLN A 103 -13.99 -34.26 0.87
N ASP A 104 -15.31 -34.04 0.94
CA ASP A 104 -16.03 -32.89 0.38
C ASP A 104 -16.77 -32.09 1.46
N GLY A 105 -16.58 -32.43 2.73
CA GLY A 105 -17.32 -31.83 3.85
C GLY A 105 -18.76 -32.32 4.01
N SER A 106 -19.22 -33.30 3.23
CA SER A 106 -20.58 -33.83 3.30
C SER A 106 -20.67 -35.11 4.14
N ALA A 107 -21.87 -35.45 4.61
CA ALA A 107 -22.14 -36.74 5.24
C ALA A 107 -22.16 -37.89 4.22
N GLU A 108 -22.55 -37.60 2.98
CA GLU A 108 -22.60 -38.58 1.90
C GLU A 108 -21.23 -39.20 1.61
N SER A 109 -20.17 -38.39 1.54
CA SER A 109 -18.80 -38.91 1.36
C SER A 109 -18.35 -39.83 2.50
N VAL A 110 -18.76 -39.50 3.73
CA VAL A 110 -18.50 -40.33 4.92
C VAL A 110 -19.21 -41.69 4.81
N TYR A 111 -20.48 -41.70 4.42
CA TYR A 111 -21.28 -42.92 4.24
C TYR A 111 -20.79 -43.80 3.08
N ARG A 112 -20.25 -43.17 2.02
CA ARG A 112 -19.56 -43.82 0.90
C ARG A 112 -18.15 -44.31 1.25
N LYS A 113 -17.68 -44.08 2.49
CA LYS A 113 -16.37 -44.50 3.00
C LYS A 113 -15.20 -43.87 2.26
N GLU A 114 -15.39 -42.68 1.69
CA GLU A 114 -14.32 -41.95 1.02
C GLU A 114 -13.21 -41.59 2.00
N THR A 115 -11.97 -41.59 1.53
CA THR A 115 -10.81 -41.29 2.37
C THR A 115 -10.86 -39.84 2.84
N PRO A 116 -10.80 -39.56 4.16
CA PRO A 116 -10.82 -38.19 4.65
C PRO A 116 -9.49 -37.49 4.39
N ILE A 117 -9.55 -36.16 4.38
CA ILE A 117 -8.37 -35.30 4.27
C ILE A 117 -7.86 -35.03 5.68
N ALA A 118 -6.57 -35.32 5.91
CA ALA A 118 -5.92 -35.17 7.21
C ALA A 118 -4.71 -34.25 7.12
N HIS A 119 -4.66 -33.24 7.99
CA HIS A 119 -3.54 -32.32 8.14
C HIS A 119 -3.00 -32.40 9.57
N GLU A 120 -1.68 -32.37 9.71
CA GLU A 120 -1.04 -32.01 10.98
C GLU A 120 -0.71 -30.52 10.90
N CYS A 121 -1.22 -29.75 11.85
CA CYS A 121 -1.03 -28.31 11.88
C CYS A 121 -0.37 -27.89 13.19
N VAL A 122 0.66 -27.05 13.07
CA VAL A 122 1.41 -26.54 14.20
C VAL A 122 1.44 -25.02 14.18
N LEU A 123 1.21 -24.41 15.35
CA LEU A 123 1.51 -23.00 15.60
C LEU A 123 2.66 -22.92 16.60
N SER A 124 3.70 -22.18 16.26
CA SER A 124 4.86 -21.98 17.11
C SER A 124 5.30 -20.51 17.10
N TRP A 125 6.02 -20.12 18.15
CA TRP A 125 6.65 -18.80 18.21
C TRP A 125 7.80 -18.70 17.21
N CYS A 126 7.93 -17.55 16.57
CA CYS A 126 8.97 -17.23 15.61
C CYS A 126 9.28 -15.73 15.61
N ILE A 127 10.48 -15.38 15.15
CA ILE A 127 10.86 -14.00 14.83
C ILE A 127 10.56 -13.80 13.34
N LYS A 128 9.94 -12.67 12.99
CA LYS A 128 9.72 -12.28 11.59
C LYS A 128 10.36 -10.93 11.31
N THR A 129 11.15 -10.87 10.24
CA THR A 129 11.60 -9.61 9.66
C THR A 129 10.56 -9.18 8.63
N ILE A 130 9.96 -8.00 8.81
CA ILE A 130 8.83 -7.54 8.02
C ILE A 130 9.21 -6.24 7.31
N ARG A 131 9.09 -6.21 5.99
CA ARG A 131 9.15 -4.99 5.21
C ARG A 131 7.76 -4.41 5.07
N SER A 132 7.55 -3.25 5.68
CA SER A 132 6.30 -2.50 5.54
C SER A 132 6.41 -1.46 4.42
N SER A 133 5.33 -1.28 3.67
CA SER A 133 5.20 -0.20 2.70
C SER A 133 3.81 0.42 2.79
N TYR A 134 3.75 1.73 2.57
CA TYR A 134 2.51 2.47 2.53
C TYR A 134 2.46 3.26 1.22
N SER A 135 1.51 2.92 0.36
CA SER A 135 1.33 3.62 -0.91
C SER A 135 -0.16 3.77 -1.22
N TRP A 136 -0.56 4.95 -1.70
CA TRP A 136 -1.95 5.23 -2.12
C TRP A 136 -3.03 4.90 -1.07
N GLY A 137 -2.73 5.09 0.22
CA GLY A 137 -3.67 4.77 1.29
C GLY A 137 -3.71 3.30 1.71
N VAL A 138 -2.93 2.44 1.06
CA VAL A 138 -2.87 1.00 1.33
C VAL A 138 -1.56 0.67 2.05
N TYR A 139 -1.68 -0.04 3.17
CA TYR A 139 -0.56 -0.59 3.92
C TYR A 139 -0.32 -2.04 3.50
N HIS A 140 0.92 -2.38 3.18
CA HIS A 140 1.35 -3.72 2.78
C HIS A 140 2.54 -4.17 3.62
N GLU A 141 2.51 -5.40 4.12
CA GLU A 141 3.61 -6.02 4.86
C GLU A 141 4.06 -7.29 4.14
N ASP A 142 5.35 -7.34 3.78
CA ASP A 142 6.00 -8.54 3.27
C ASP A 142 6.87 -9.15 4.38
N VAL A 143 6.76 -10.46 4.62
CA VAL A 143 7.68 -11.17 5.51
C VAL A 143 8.94 -11.52 4.71
N GLU A 144 10.07 -10.93 5.05
CA GLU A 144 11.36 -11.17 4.38
C GLU A 144 12.08 -12.38 4.97
N GLU A 145 12.03 -12.54 6.30
CA GLU A 145 12.70 -13.62 7.01
C GLU A 145 11.83 -14.16 8.15
N THR A 146 11.95 -15.45 8.43
CA THR A 146 11.33 -16.10 9.60
C THR A 146 12.33 -17.01 10.29
N ILE A 147 12.58 -16.77 11.58
CA ILE A 147 13.49 -17.55 12.41
C ILE A 147 12.68 -18.29 13.48
N ILE A 148 12.89 -19.60 13.58
CA ILE A 148 12.20 -20.47 14.53
C ILE A 148 13.24 -21.12 15.46
N ASN A 149 12.94 -21.13 16.75
CA ASN A 149 13.82 -21.81 17.72
C ASN A 149 13.55 -23.32 17.72
N THR A 150 14.53 -24.11 17.29
CA THR A 150 14.48 -25.58 17.29
C THR A 150 15.31 -26.21 18.42
N THR A 151 15.77 -25.40 19.39
CA THR A 151 16.61 -25.88 20.50
C THR A 151 15.82 -26.74 21.47
N ARG A 152 16.21 -28.00 21.64
CA ARG A 152 15.53 -28.97 22.52
C ARG A 152 15.62 -28.52 23.97
N THR A 153 14.47 -28.47 24.63
CA THR A 153 14.33 -28.15 26.04
C THR A 153 13.42 -29.18 26.72
N PRO A 154 13.53 -29.36 28.06
CA PRO A 154 12.63 -30.24 28.80
C PRO A 154 11.17 -29.86 28.60
N TYR A 155 10.27 -30.82 28.82
CA TYR A 155 8.83 -30.57 28.73
C TYR A 155 8.41 -29.48 29.73
N PRO A 156 7.73 -28.41 29.31
CA PRO A 156 7.62 -27.17 30.08
C PRO A 156 6.33 -27.11 30.90
N TRP A 157 5.48 -28.13 30.77
CA TRP A 157 4.17 -28.22 31.40
C TRP A 157 4.23 -29.16 32.59
N THR A 158 3.60 -28.75 33.68
CA THR A 158 3.29 -29.64 34.81
C THR A 158 1.80 -29.59 35.07
N SER A 159 1.17 -30.75 35.18
CA SER A 159 -0.26 -30.86 35.50
C SER A 159 -0.48 -31.75 36.71
N LYS A 160 -1.34 -31.31 37.63
CA LYS A 160 -1.70 -32.04 38.84
C LYS A 160 -3.21 -32.03 39.06
N TYR A 161 -3.80 -33.22 39.16
CA TYR A 161 -5.20 -33.34 39.53
C TYR A 161 -5.41 -33.04 41.03
N ILE A 162 -6.39 -32.20 41.34
CA ILE A 162 -6.78 -31.81 42.69
C ILE A 162 -8.16 -32.42 42.99
N PRO A 163 -8.23 -33.56 43.71
CA PRO A 163 -9.48 -34.31 43.87
C PRO A 163 -10.61 -33.53 44.54
N HIS A 164 -10.29 -32.71 45.55
CA HIS A 164 -11.30 -31.96 46.32
C HIS A 164 -12.04 -30.91 45.48
N LEU A 165 -11.34 -30.33 44.49
CA LEU A 165 -11.89 -29.32 43.59
C LEU A 165 -12.34 -29.93 42.25
N ARG A 166 -12.11 -31.23 42.04
CA ARG A 166 -12.33 -31.94 40.76
C ARG A 166 -11.76 -31.17 39.57
N THR A 167 -10.59 -30.55 39.76
CA THR A 167 -9.92 -29.73 38.76
C THR A 167 -8.50 -30.21 38.54
N THR A 168 -7.95 -29.95 37.35
CA THR A 168 -6.54 -30.21 37.06
C THR A 168 -5.82 -28.88 36.99
N ASP A 169 -4.89 -28.68 37.91
CA ASP A 169 -4.00 -27.52 37.91
C ASP A 169 -2.92 -27.74 36.87
N THR A 170 -2.62 -26.72 36.06
CA THR A 170 -1.68 -26.83 34.94
C THR A 170 -0.84 -25.57 34.85
N ASP A 171 0.47 -25.74 34.96
CA ASP A 171 1.45 -24.65 34.95
C ASP A 171 2.41 -24.78 33.77
N TYR A 172 2.80 -23.61 33.25
CA TYR A 172 3.85 -23.47 32.24
C TYR A 172 5.07 -22.78 32.85
N HIS A 173 6.22 -23.47 32.86
CA HIS A 173 7.42 -23.03 33.60
C HIS A 173 8.51 -22.40 32.73
N GLY A 174 8.31 -22.26 31.41
CA GLY A 174 9.34 -21.79 30.49
C GLY A 174 9.10 -20.38 29.95
N ASN A 175 10.03 -19.44 30.16
CA ASN A 175 10.07 -18.25 29.31
C ASN A 175 10.65 -18.63 27.94
N ILE A 176 10.16 -17.98 26.89
CA ILE A 176 10.64 -18.24 25.54
C ILE A 176 11.61 -17.13 25.19
N SER A 177 12.86 -17.50 24.90
CA SER A 177 13.88 -16.60 24.36
C SER A 177 14.32 -17.11 22.99
N ILE A 178 14.19 -16.27 21.98
CA ILE A 178 14.65 -16.54 20.62
C ILE A 178 15.69 -15.47 20.28
N TYR A 179 16.80 -15.89 19.70
CA TYR A 179 17.90 -15.00 19.37
C TYR A 179 18.01 -14.82 17.87
N ASN A 180 18.23 -13.58 17.43
CA ASN A 180 18.64 -13.33 16.06
C ASN A 180 20.13 -13.67 15.88
N SER A 181 20.47 -14.42 14.85
CA SER A 181 21.85 -14.86 14.55
C SER A 181 22.63 -13.91 13.64
N ASP A 182 22.04 -12.77 13.24
CA ASP A 182 22.65 -11.94 12.20
C ASP A 182 23.81 -11.05 12.73
N LYS A 183 25.03 -11.53 12.47
CA LYS A 183 26.31 -10.87 12.11
C LYS A 183 26.75 -9.50 12.66
N SER A 184 26.08 -8.89 13.62
CA SER A 184 26.63 -7.77 14.41
C SER A 184 26.76 -8.20 15.87
N GLN A 185 27.75 -7.67 16.57
CA GLN A 185 28.19 -8.13 17.90
C GLN A 185 27.12 -8.11 19.01
N ASP A 186 25.93 -7.57 18.75
CA ASP A 186 24.79 -7.57 19.66
C ASP A 186 23.73 -8.60 19.25
N LYS A 187 23.70 -9.71 20.00
CA LYS A 187 22.70 -10.76 19.88
C LYS A 187 21.37 -10.26 20.46
N LEU A 188 20.53 -9.65 19.62
CA LEU A 188 19.18 -9.25 20.00
C LEU A 188 18.35 -10.47 20.45
N GLU A 189 17.85 -10.40 21.68
CA GLU A 189 17.00 -11.41 22.31
C GLU A 189 15.54 -10.98 22.24
N TYR A 190 14.70 -11.87 21.71
CA TYR A 190 13.25 -11.69 21.64
C TYR A 190 12.61 -12.66 22.62
N GLY A 191 11.92 -12.10 23.62
CA GLY A 191 11.39 -12.84 24.75
C GLY A 191 9.86 -12.85 24.81
N LEU A 192 9.28 -13.94 25.32
CA LEU A 192 7.88 -13.99 25.78
C LEU A 192 7.81 -14.59 27.19
N SER A 193 6.96 -14.00 28.02
CA SER A 193 6.69 -14.50 29.37
C SER A 193 5.88 -15.79 29.34
N ASN A 194 6.10 -16.65 30.34
CA ASN A 194 5.32 -17.87 30.52
C ASN A 194 3.79 -17.64 30.55
N SER A 195 3.34 -16.55 31.16
CA SER A 195 1.92 -16.16 31.24
C SER A 195 1.31 -15.88 29.86
N THR A 196 2.09 -15.25 28.96
CA THR A 196 1.64 -14.97 27.59
C THR A 196 1.42 -16.27 26.84
N VAL A 197 2.39 -17.20 26.92
CA VAL A 197 2.28 -18.51 26.28
C VAL A 197 1.07 -19.27 26.82
N PHE A 198 0.90 -19.30 28.15
CA PHE A 198 -0.25 -19.92 28.79
C PHE A 198 -1.59 -19.37 28.27
N SER A 199 -1.70 -18.05 28.16
CA SER A 199 -2.92 -17.36 27.70
C SER A 199 -3.29 -17.74 26.26
N PHE A 200 -2.30 -17.83 25.36
CA PHE A 200 -2.56 -18.24 23.98
C PHE A 200 -2.93 -19.72 23.85
N VAL A 201 -2.26 -20.60 24.59
CA VAL A 201 -2.57 -22.04 24.55
C VAL A 201 -3.96 -22.32 25.11
N THR A 202 -4.33 -21.69 26.23
CA THR A 202 -5.66 -21.86 26.84
C THR A 202 -6.80 -21.39 25.92
N LEU A 203 -6.58 -20.33 25.12
CA LEU A 203 -7.54 -19.91 24.10
C LEU A 203 -7.73 -20.98 23.01
N LEU A 204 -6.63 -21.63 22.59
CA LEU A 204 -6.69 -22.70 21.60
C LEU A 204 -7.29 -23.98 22.17
N ASP A 205 -7.09 -24.27 23.44
CA ASP A 205 -7.68 -25.42 24.15
C ASP A 205 -9.23 -25.35 24.26
N GLU A 206 -9.85 -24.18 24.03
CA GLU A 206 -11.32 -24.08 23.89
C GLU A 206 -11.82 -24.52 22.51
N ILE A 207 -10.98 -24.41 21.49
CA ILE A 207 -11.29 -24.71 20.08
C ILE A 207 -10.80 -26.12 19.71
N PHE A 208 -9.70 -26.58 20.30
CA PHE A 208 -9.05 -27.87 20.07
C PHE A 208 -9.05 -28.66 21.39
N PRO A 209 -9.74 -29.80 21.49
CA PRO A 209 -10.46 -30.51 20.44
C PRO A 209 -11.83 -29.90 20.10
N SER A 210 -12.27 -30.14 18.87
CA SER A 210 -13.62 -29.87 18.38
C SER A 210 -14.02 -30.88 17.32
N SER A 211 -15.32 -31.09 17.16
CA SER A 211 -15.87 -31.98 16.14
C SER A 211 -17.09 -31.37 15.47
N ILE A 212 -17.28 -31.67 14.19
CA ILE A 212 -18.52 -31.35 13.47
C ILE A 212 -19.23 -32.66 13.20
N THR A 213 -20.47 -32.77 13.69
CA THR A 213 -21.32 -33.92 13.44
C THR A 213 -22.63 -33.52 12.77
N VAL A 214 -23.22 -34.50 12.09
CA VAL A 214 -24.50 -34.38 11.39
C VAL A 214 -25.34 -35.59 11.73
N ALA A 215 -26.60 -35.37 12.14
CA ALA A 215 -27.49 -36.45 12.56
C ALA A 215 -27.91 -37.39 11.41
N ASN A 216 -28.12 -36.84 10.21
CA ASN A 216 -28.46 -37.56 8.97
C ASN A 216 -28.12 -36.68 7.75
N GLU A 217 -28.16 -37.21 6.52
CA GLU A 217 -27.76 -36.50 5.29
C GLU A 217 -28.37 -35.10 5.11
N THR A 218 -29.59 -34.90 5.62
CA THR A 218 -30.35 -33.64 5.47
C THR A 218 -30.26 -32.70 6.67
N ALA A 219 -29.67 -33.13 7.79
CA ALA A 219 -29.64 -32.37 9.02
C ALA A 219 -28.57 -31.28 8.99
N ASN A 220 -28.82 -30.21 9.74
CA ASN A 220 -27.83 -29.15 9.92
C ASN A 220 -26.63 -29.67 10.72
N ALA A 221 -25.42 -29.35 10.23
CA ALA A 221 -24.18 -29.65 10.93
C ALA A 221 -24.04 -28.86 12.23
N LEU A 222 -23.59 -29.55 13.27
CA LEU A 222 -23.37 -29.00 14.60
C LEU A 222 -21.90 -29.14 14.98
N LEU A 223 -21.29 -28.02 15.36
CA LEU A 223 -19.93 -27.96 15.89
C LEU A 223 -19.99 -28.12 17.41
N LYS A 224 -19.30 -29.14 17.92
CA LYS A 224 -19.02 -29.39 19.33
C LYS A 224 -17.69 -28.74 19.70
N ILE A 225 -17.72 -27.84 20.68
CA ILE A 225 -16.56 -27.10 21.20
C ILE A 225 -16.56 -27.12 22.73
N ARG A 226 -15.49 -26.61 23.34
CA ARG A 226 -15.32 -26.59 24.81
C ARG A 226 -15.40 -27.99 25.41
N THR A 227 -14.92 -28.99 24.66
CA THR A 227 -14.92 -30.39 25.10
C THR A 227 -13.99 -30.63 26.28
N SER A 228 -13.14 -29.67 26.63
CA SER A 228 -12.23 -29.67 27.77
C SER A 228 -12.94 -29.52 29.11
N PHE A 229 -14.20 -29.05 29.12
CA PHE A 229 -15.03 -28.94 30.32
C PHE A 229 -16.01 -30.10 30.43
N ASN A 230 -16.19 -30.61 31.65
CA ASN A 230 -17.08 -31.75 31.89
C ASN A 230 -18.57 -31.37 31.69
N ASP A 231 -18.96 -30.14 32.03
CA ASP A 231 -20.34 -29.64 32.11
C ASP A 231 -20.66 -28.45 31.17
N ARG A 232 -19.66 -27.93 30.44
CA ARG A 232 -19.79 -26.72 29.58
C ARG A 232 -19.58 -26.98 28.09
N VAL A 233 -19.77 -28.23 27.67
CA VAL A 233 -19.74 -28.59 26.25
C VAL A 233 -20.80 -27.77 25.52
N MET A 234 -20.42 -27.14 24.41
CA MET A 234 -21.30 -26.25 23.65
C MET A 234 -21.46 -26.76 22.22
N PHE A 235 -22.68 -26.63 21.70
CA PHE A 235 -23.03 -26.97 20.32
C PHE A 235 -23.41 -25.71 19.56
N ARG A 236 -22.91 -25.58 18.33
CA ARG A 236 -23.21 -24.43 17.46
C ARG A 236 -23.55 -24.91 16.05
N ALA A 237 -24.64 -24.40 15.49
CA ALA A 237 -24.96 -24.62 14.08
C ALA A 237 -23.86 -24.07 13.18
N VAL A 238 -23.36 -24.91 12.28
CA VAL A 238 -22.27 -24.57 11.36
C VAL A 238 -22.86 -23.98 10.10
N ARG A 239 -22.55 -22.70 9.83
CA ARG A 239 -22.78 -22.08 8.52
C ARG A 239 -21.55 -22.14 7.63
N PHE A 240 -20.38 -22.03 8.26
CA PHE A 240 -19.07 -22.06 7.63
C PHE A 240 -18.07 -22.62 8.62
N SER A 241 -17.18 -23.50 8.17
CA SER A 241 -16.07 -24.00 8.96
C SER A 241 -14.80 -24.00 8.11
N PRO A 242 -13.74 -23.29 8.52
CA PRO A 242 -12.47 -23.31 7.79
C PRO A 242 -11.74 -24.65 7.92
N TRP A 243 -12.14 -25.49 8.88
CA TRP A 243 -11.56 -26.81 9.18
C TRP A 243 -12.15 -27.94 8.34
N LEU A 244 -13.21 -27.65 7.56
CA LEU A 244 -13.94 -28.62 6.78
C LEU A 244 -13.62 -28.43 5.30
N ALA A 245 -13.31 -29.53 4.59
CA ALA A 245 -13.16 -29.51 3.14
C ALA A 245 -14.41 -28.94 2.45
N PRO A 246 -14.28 -28.29 1.28
CA PRO A 246 -13.07 -28.08 0.48
C PRO A 246 -12.26 -26.82 0.89
N ASN A 247 -12.48 -26.27 2.09
CA ASN A 247 -11.76 -25.07 2.52
C ASN A 247 -10.26 -25.35 2.74
N ASN A 248 -9.44 -24.33 2.50
CA ASN A 248 -7.99 -24.42 2.66
C ASN A 248 -7.59 -24.19 4.13
N VAL A 249 -7.34 -25.29 4.84
CA VAL A 249 -6.90 -25.30 6.25
C VAL A 249 -5.56 -24.57 6.40
N THR A 250 -4.61 -24.78 5.49
CA THR A 250 -3.28 -24.14 5.52
C THR A 250 -3.39 -22.62 5.51
N HIS A 251 -4.17 -22.06 4.58
CA HIS A 251 -4.38 -20.62 4.52
C HIS A 251 -5.11 -20.09 5.76
N HIS A 252 -6.02 -20.87 6.35
CA HIS A 252 -6.65 -20.48 7.61
C HIS A 252 -5.65 -20.46 8.78
N MET A 253 -4.75 -21.43 8.86
CA MET A 253 -3.66 -21.46 9.85
C MET A 253 -2.73 -20.25 9.71
N GLU A 254 -2.39 -19.85 8.48
CA GLU A 254 -1.61 -18.64 8.22
C GLU A 254 -2.34 -17.37 8.68
N ARG A 255 -3.64 -17.25 8.37
CA ARG A 255 -4.46 -16.13 8.84
C ARG A 255 -4.57 -16.09 10.36
N MET A 256 -4.64 -17.25 11.01
CA MET A 256 -4.63 -17.36 12.47
C MET A 256 -3.29 -16.88 13.03
N ALA A 257 -2.17 -17.34 12.47
CA ALA A 257 -0.83 -16.87 12.86
C ALA A 257 -0.69 -15.35 12.72
N THR A 258 -1.14 -14.77 11.61
CA THR A 258 -1.14 -13.31 11.39
C THR A 258 -2.02 -12.58 12.41
N ALA A 259 -3.20 -13.11 12.74
CA ALA A 259 -4.06 -12.51 13.76
C ALA A 259 -3.41 -12.54 15.15
N LEU A 260 -2.74 -13.64 15.52
CA LEU A 260 -1.98 -13.74 16.77
C LEU A 260 -0.83 -12.73 16.80
N THR A 261 -0.07 -12.60 15.70
CA THR A 261 0.99 -11.59 15.57
C THR A 261 0.44 -10.17 15.74
N ASN A 262 -0.69 -9.86 15.09
CA ASN A 262 -1.31 -8.53 15.20
C ASN A 262 -1.80 -8.24 16.63
N ALA A 263 -2.40 -9.23 17.30
CA ALA A 263 -2.83 -9.10 18.68
C ALA A 263 -1.65 -8.75 19.60
N MET A 264 -0.53 -9.48 19.47
CA MET A 264 0.70 -9.20 20.21
C MET A 264 1.28 -7.81 19.93
N ARG A 265 1.38 -7.42 18.65
CA ARG A 265 1.91 -6.10 18.26
C ARG A 265 1.01 -4.94 18.70
N SER A 266 -0.29 -5.18 18.83
CA SER A 266 -1.29 -4.16 19.18
C SER A 266 -1.40 -3.87 20.68
N ASP A 267 -0.86 -4.72 21.56
CA ASP A 267 -0.97 -4.50 23.00
C ASP A 267 -0.12 -3.30 23.44
N SER A 268 -0.77 -2.22 23.87
CA SER A 268 -0.08 -1.01 24.27
C SER A 268 0.75 -1.14 25.54
N SER A 269 0.47 -2.15 26.38
CA SER A 269 1.07 -2.26 27.72
C SER A 269 2.39 -3.02 27.75
N SER A 270 2.55 -4.05 26.89
CA SER A 270 3.73 -4.92 26.90
C SER A 270 4.54 -4.92 25.60
N ARG A 271 4.08 -4.21 24.56
CA ARG A 271 4.83 -4.13 23.30
C ARG A 271 6.10 -3.29 23.45
N GLU A 272 7.17 -3.77 22.83
CA GLU A 272 8.40 -3.02 22.62
C GLU A 272 8.51 -2.61 21.15
N PHE A 273 8.90 -1.37 20.90
CA PHE A 273 9.17 -0.91 19.55
C PHE A 273 10.55 -1.38 19.12
N MET A 274 10.63 -1.93 17.91
CA MET A 274 11.88 -2.27 17.27
C MET A 274 12.28 -1.15 16.31
N GLU A 275 13.54 -0.71 16.39
CA GLU A 275 14.11 0.23 15.43
C GLU A 275 14.35 -0.48 14.09
N GLY A 276 14.01 0.19 13.00
CA GLY A 276 14.21 -0.31 11.65
C GLY A 276 14.39 0.83 10.67
N ASP A 277 14.94 0.53 9.49
CA ASP A 277 15.18 1.53 8.46
C ASP A 277 13.87 1.94 7.78
N ALA A 278 13.55 3.23 7.82
CA ALA A 278 12.40 3.81 7.14
C ALA A 278 12.89 4.70 5.98
N SER A 279 12.54 4.31 4.76
CA SER A 279 12.85 5.09 3.55
C SER A 279 11.59 5.78 3.03
N ALA A 280 11.71 7.07 2.67
CA ALA A 280 10.64 7.83 2.04
C ALA A 280 11.01 8.16 0.59
N LEU A 281 10.00 8.19 -0.30
CA LEU A 281 10.21 8.58 -1.68
C LEU A 281 10.30 10.10 -1.79
N GLU A 282 11.50 10.61 -2.05
CA GLU A 282 11.74 12.04 -2.30
C GLU A 282 11.81 12.33 -3.80
N THR A 283 11.01 13.29 -4.27
CA THR A 283 11.03 13.74 -5.66
C THR A 283 12.13 14.78 -5.86
N PHE A 284 13.23 14.40 -6.49
CA PHE A 284 14.28 15.35 -6.91
C PHE A 284 13.96 15.95 -8.28
N VAL A 285 13.70 17.27 -8.32
CA VAL A 285 13.49 18.00 -9.57
C VAL A 285 14.80 18.62 -10.04
N LYS A 286 15.38 18.08 -11.12
CA LYS A 286 16.53 18.69 -11.79
C LYS A 286 16.03 19.72 -12.80
N VAL A 287 16.12 21.00 -12.45
CA VAL A 287 15.82 22.10 -13.38
C VAL A 287 17.01 22.33 -14.31
N ASN A 288 16.84 22.08 -15.59
CA ASN A 288 17.85 22.39 -16.61
C ASN A 288 17.77 23.88 -16.95
N TRP A 289 18.77 24.70 -16.59
CA TRP A 289 18.79 26.14 -16.89
C TRP A 289 19.26 26.48 -18.31
N ALA A 290 19.75 25.49 -19.07
CA ALA A 290 20.36 25.70 -20.38
C ALA A 290 19.42 26.35 -21.42
N TRP A 291 18.10 26.14 -21.30
CA TRP A 291 17.12 26.76 -22.21
C TRP A 291 16.99 28.28 -22.01
N LEU A 292 17.39 28.82 -20.86
CA LEU A 292 17.38 30.26 -20.59
C LEU A 292 18.57 31.00 -21.24
N ALA A 293 19.59 30.28 -21.70
CA ALA A 293 20.77 30.89 -22.31
C ALA A 293 20.43 31.64 -23.61
N PHE A 294 19.57 31.07 -24.45
CA PHE A 294 19.14 31.68 -25.71
C PHE A 294 18.36 32.99 -25.53
N PRO A 295 17.26 33.05 -24.74
CA PRO A 295 16.54 34.30 -24.53
C PRO A 295 17.39 35.37 -23.83
N LEU A 296 18.27 34.99 -22.88
CA LEU A 296 19.21 35.92 -22.26
C LEU A 296 20.22 36.50 -23.27
N ALA A 297 20.78 35.67 -24.15
CA ALA A 297 21.70 36.12 -25.19
C ALA A 297 21.01 37.09 -26.17
N MET A 298 19.76 36.80 -26.53
CA MET A 298 18.95 37.66 -27.42
C MET A 298 18.70 39.03 -26.78
N LEU A 299 18.37 39.04 -25.48
CA LEU A 299 18.16 40.28 -24.72
C LEU A 299 19.44 41.13 -24.66
N VAL A 300 20.59 40.50 -24.40
CA VAL A 300 21.90 41.18 -24.39
C VAL A 300 22.21 41.77 -25.77
N LEU A 301 21.99 41.02 -26.85
CA LEU A 301 22.21 41.52 -28.22
C LEU A 301 21.30 42.71 -28.56
N CYS A 302 20.03 42.70 -28.14
CA CYS A 302 19.13 43.84 -28.29
C CYS A 302 19.62 45.08 -27.55
N VAL A 303 20.11 44.93 -26.32
CA VAL A 303 20.69 46.04 -25.55
C VAL A 303 21.93 46.61 -26.26
N VAL A 304 22.82 45.74 -26.74
CA VAL A 304 24.01 46.17 -27.49
C VAL A 304 23.62 46.90 -28.77
N PHE A 305 22.64 46.39 -29.52
CA PHE A 305 22.14 47.04 -30.73
C PHE A 305 21.55 48.42 -30.43
N LEU A 306 20.77 48.54 -29.35
CA LEU A 306 20.20 49.82 -28.92
C LEU A 306 21.28 50.83 -28.52
N VAL A 307 22.29 50.41 -27.78
CA VAL A 307 23.42 51.29 -27.42
C VAL A 307 24.22 51.69 -28.67
N ALA A 308 24.47 50.75 -29.59
CA ALA A 308 25.18 51.02 -30.83
C ALA A 308 24.41 52.00 -31.74
N THR A 309 23.09 51.87 -31.84
CA THR A 309 22.24 52.80 -32.60
C THR A 309 22.20 54.18 -31.95
N MET A 310 22.11 54.28 -30.61
CA MET A 310 22.22 55.56 -29.90
C MET A 310 23.57 56.23 -30.15
N LEU A 311 24.69 55.50 -30.00
CA LEU A 311 26.03 56.03 -30.24
C LEU A 311 26.29 56.41 -31.69
N ARG A 312 25.79 55.65 -32.66
CA ARG A 312 25.93 55.95 -34.08
C ARG A 312 25.09 57.15 -34.49
N THR A 313 23.90 57.29 -33.90
CA THR A 313 23.03 58.45 -34.11
C THR A 313 23.61 59.70 -33.46
N SER A 314 24.17 59.61 -32.25
CA SER A 314 24.80 60.76 -31.57
C SER A 314 26.15 61.15 -32.18
N ARG A 315 26.91 60.21 -32.75
CA ARG A 315 28.16 60.51 -33.49
C ARG A 315 27.94 60.95 -34.93
N GLY A 316 26.72 60.82 -35.45
CA GLY A 316 26.31 61.41 -36.74
C GLY A 316 26.18 62.94 -36.70
N GLU A 317 26.40 63.57 -35.54
CA GLU A 317 26.25 65.01 -35.30
C GLU A 317 27.50 65.84 -35.65
N ASN A 318 28.38 65.36 -36.55
CA ASN A 318 29.54 66.13 -37.03
C ASN A 318 29.57 66.33 -38.56
N GLY A 319 28.46 66.09 -39.24
CA GLY A 319 28.36 66.43 -40.66
C GLY A 319 27.05 65.97 -41.28
N GLU A 320 26.15 66.92 -41.51
CA GLU A 320 25.06 66.81 -42.49
C GLU A 320 23.93 65.79 -42.21
N LEU A 321 23.49 65.61 -40.96
CA LEU A 321 22.13 65.12 -40.71
C LEU A 321 21.15 66.30 -40.68
N GLY A 322 20.81 66.76 -41.89
CA GLY A 322 19.75 67.74 -42.11
C GLY A 322 18.46 67.25 -41.46
N ILE A 323 18.02 67.97 -40.42
CA ILE A 323 16.73 67.82 -39.75
C ILE A 323 15.64 67.86 -40.82
N TRP A 324 15.16 66.69 -41.24
CA TRP A 324 14.03 66.55 -42.15
C TRP A 324 12.74 66.79 -41.36
N LYS A 325 12.57 68.01 -40.83
CA LYS A 325 11.26 68.52 -40.41
C LYS A 325 10.49 68.85 -41.68
N THR A 326 9.82 67.85 -42.25
CA THR A 326 9.08 67.92 -43.52
C THR A 326 7.74 68.67 -43.46
N SER A 327 7.50 69.52 -42.47
CA SER A 327 6.20 70.19 -42.29
C SER A 327 6.15 71.68 -42.67
N ALA A 328 7.11 72.19 -43.46
CA ALA A 328 7.08 73.57 -43.97
C ALA A 328 6.54 73.72 -45.41
N MET A 329 6.06 72.63 -46.03
CA MET A 329 5.46 72.69 -47.37
C MET A 329 4.15 73.51 -47.43
N PRO A 330 3.24 73.44 -46.44
CA PRO A 330 2.00 74.23 -46.46
C PRO A 330 2.25 75.74 -46.34
N THR A 331 3.28 76.16 -45.60
CA THR A 331 3.61 77.57 -45.39
C THR A 331 4.21 78.24 -46.61
N LEU A 332 4.98 77.52 -47.43
CA LEU A 332 5.47 78.04 -48.72
C LEU A 332 4.35 78.20 -49.74
N MET A 333 3.38 77.28 -49.79
CA MET A 333 2.27 77.39 -50.73
C MET A 333 1.32 78.55 -50.37
N TYR A 334 1.22 78.89 -49.08
CA TYR A 334 0.42 80.01 -48.57
C TYR A 334 1.09 81.39 -48.62
N SER A 335 2.37 81.51 -48.99
CA SER A 335 3.04 82.81 -49.15
C SER A 335 3.05 83.33 -50.59
N LEU A 336 2.65 82.52 -51.57
CA LEU A 336 2.55 82.97 -52.97
C LEU A 336 1.25 83.78 -53.22
N PRO A 337 1.30 84.88 -54.01
CA PRO A 337 0.13 85.67 -54.42
C PRO A 337 -0.96 84.83 -55.08
N ARG A 338 -2.24 85.20 -54.89
CA ARG A 338 -3.42 84.41 -55.32
C ARG A 338 -3.40 84.06 -56.81
N ASP A 339 -2.88 84.94 -57.64
CA ASP A 339 -2.89 84.78 -59.09
C ASP A 339 -1.97 83.62 -59.55
N MET A 340 -0.86 83.35 -58.83
CA MET A 340 0.04 82.23 -59.16
C MET A 340 -0.40 80.87 -58.58
N ARG A 341 -1.24 80.85 -57.54
CA ARG A 341 -1.81 79.58 -57.03
C ARG A 341 -2.74 78.94 -58.04
N HIS A 342 -3.42 79.77 -58.84
CA HIS A 342 -4.39 79.33 -59.83
C HIS A 342 -3.73 78.74 -61.10
N ASP A 343 -2.51 79.16 -61.42
CA ASP A 343 -1.74 78.66 -62.57
C ASP A 343 -1.00 77.35 -62.26
N LEU A 344 -0.54 77.14 -61.02
CA LEU A 344 0.10 75.89 -60.58
C LEU A 344 -0.88 74.72 -60.47
N THR A 345 -2.18 74.98 -60.27
CA THR A 345 -3.21 73.95 -60.19
C THR A 345 -3.89 73.64 -61.52
N LYS A 346 -3.72 74.48 -62.56
CA LYS A 346 -4.42 74.32 -63.85
C LYS A 346 -3.65 73.62 -64.97
N ASN A 347 -2.32 73.48 -64.90
CA ASN A 347 -1.51 72.86 -65.98
C ASN A 347 -0.88 71.52 -65.59
N ALA A 348 -1.72 70.59 -65.11
CA ALA A 348 -1.39 69.18 -64.95
C ALA A 348 -1.67 68.37 -66.23
N THR A 349 -1.17 68.80 -67.39
CA THR A 349 -1.09 67.97 -68.62
C THR A 349 -0.06 68.58 -69.56
N TRP A 350 1.13 67.98 -69.66
CA TRP A 350 2.20 68.43 -70.54
C TRP A 350 2.16 67.64 -71.87
N ARG A 351 1.88 68.33 -72.98
CA ARG A 351 2.38 67.98 -74.32
C ARG A 351 2.82 69.25 -75.05
N SER A 352 3.75 69.03 -75.97
CA SER A 352 4.78 69.91 -76.52
C SER A 352 4.34 71.23 -77.18
N GLU A 353 5.36 72.08 -77.28
CA GLU A 353 5.64 73.11 -78.29
C GLU A 353 5.12 74.54 -78.12
N GLU A 354 6.13 75.39 -77.89
CA GLU A 354 6.42 76.65 -78.57
C GLU A 354 5.56 77.89 -78.30
N SER A 355 6.30 78.97 -78.04
CA SER A 355 5.93 80.37 -78.05
C SER A 355 5.47 80.99 -76.72
N GLY A 356 6.16 82.08 -76.35
CA GLY A 356 5.65 83.09 -75.43
C GLY A 356 6.05 82.96 -73.97
N GLY A 357 7.28 83.36 -73.64
CA GLY A 357 7.60 84.11 -72.42
C GLY A 357 7.06 83.62 -71.07
N ALA A 358 7.41 82.42 -70.61
CA ALA A 358 7.15 81.98 -69.24
C ALA A 358 8.40 82.13 -68.35
N LYS A 359 8.41 83.16 -67.50
CA LYS A 359 9.46 83.42 -66.49
C LYS A 359 9.42 82.32 -65.42
N ARG A 360 10.43 81.44 -65.41
CA ARG A 360 10.53 80.30 -64.48
C ARG A 360 10.93 80.76 -63.07
N VAL A 361 10.06 80.54 -62.09
CA VAL A 361 10.36 80.71 -60.67
C VAL A 361 11.20 79.52 -60.19
N ARG A 362 12.38 79.77 -59.61
CA ARG A 362 13.23 78.74 -59.01
C ARG A 362 13.18 78.86 -57.49
N ILE A 363 12.89 77.74 -56.84
CA ILE A 363 12.90 77.59 -55.39
C ILE A 363 14.10 76.73 -55.03
N ARG A 364 14.97 77.22 -54.14
CA ARG A 364 16.09 76.45 -53.61
C ARG A 364 16.10 76.55 -52.09
N LEU A 365 16.27 75.40 -51.43
CA LEU A 365 16.55 75.33 -50.00
C LEU A 365 18.06 75.37 -49.80
N LEU A 366 18.56 76.36 -49.06
CA LEU A 366 19.96 76.44 -48.67
C LEU A 366 20.13 76.09 -47.18
N PRO A 367 21.14 75.27 -46.82
CA PRO A 367 21.26 74.67 -45.48
C PRO A 367 21.28 75.67 -44.31
N ASP A 368 21.89 76.84 -44.49
CA ASP A 368 22.08 77.83 -43.41
C ASP A 368 21.13 79.04 -43.47
N GLN A 369 20.32 79.17 -44.52
CA GLN A 369 19.49 80.38 -44.74
C GLN A 369 18.02 80.08 -45.09
N GLY A 370 17.61 78.81 -45.10
CA GLY A 370 16.22 78.42 -45.37
C GLY A 370 15.82 78.51 -46.85
N TRP A 371 14.51 78.44 -47.11
CA TRP A 371 13.94 78.43 -48.44
C TRP A 371 14.03 79.81 -49.10
N ARG A 372 14.64 79.91 -50.28
CA ARG A 372 14.62 81.14 -51.09
C ARG A 372 13.96 80.91 -52.44
N VAL A 373 13.18 81.90 -52.84
CA VAL A 373 12.56 82.04 -54.16
C VAL A 373 13.25 83.20 -54.86
N SER A 374 13.86 82.97 -56.02
CA SER A 374 14.52 84.03 -56.78
C SER A 374 13.86 84.22 -58.14
N GLY A 375 13.44 85.47 -58.39
CA GLY A 375 12.74 85.92 -59.59
C GLY A 375 12.12 87.30 -59.36
N TYR A 376 12.83 88.34 -59.78
CA TYR A 376 12.54 89.79 -59.71
C TYR A 376 12.95 90.60 -58.47
N MET A 377 13.52 91.78 -58.78
CA MET A 377 13.98 92.83 -57.88
C MET A 377 12.80 93.60 -57.30
N CYS A 378 12.69 93.60 -55.98
CA CYS A 378 12.05 94.67 -55.23
C CYS A 378 13.03 95.16 -54.18
N THR A 379 13.11 96.48 -54.09
CA THR A 379 13.97 97.30 -53.25
C THR A 379 13.87 96.97 -51.76
N SER A 380 15.02 97.03 -51.10
CA SER A 380 15.28 96.84 -49.67
C SER A 380 14.47 97.78 -48.76
N PRO A 381 14.49 97.51 -47.43
CA PRO A 381 15.36 98.37 -46.63
C PRO A 381 16.29 97.60 -45.70
N THR A 382 17.51 98.12 -45.65
CA THR A 382 18.57 97.93 -44.67
C THR A 382 18.13 98.21 -43.23
N SER A 383 18.67 97.43 -42.28
CA SER A 383 18.89 97.77 -40.86
C SER A 383 19.30 96.46 -40.15
N ASP A 384 20.25 96.36 -39.23
CA ASP A 384 21.34 97.20 -38.75
C ASP A 384 22.18 96.28 -37.86
N ARG A 385 23.46 96.58 -37.67
CA ARG A 385 24.31 95.97 -36.65
C ARG A 385 23.66 96.14 -35.27
N ARG A 386 23.62 95.10 -34.43
CA ARG A 386 23.74 95.30 -32.97
C ARG A 386 24.22 94.07 -32.20
N ASN A 387 25.40 94.27 -31.64
CA ASN A 387 25.89 93.93 -30.30
C ASN A 387 25.46 92.64 -29.60
N ARG A 388 26.51 91.94 -29.15
CA ARG A 388 26.60 91.12 -27.94
C ARG A 388 25.74 91.68 -26.81
N SER A 389 24.86 90.84 -26.28
CA SER A 389 24.31 90.94 -24.93
C SER A 389 24.38 89.56 -24.27
N GLN A 390 25.27 89.45 -23.30
CA GLN A 390 25.32 88.37 -22.32
C GLN A 390 24.33 88.68 -21.20
N ALA A 391 23.60 87.67 -20.71
CA ALA A 391 23.05 87.54 -19.34
C ALA A 391 22.28 86.21 -19.20
N PRO A 392 22.05 85.65 -17.99
CA PRO A 392 22.90 85.60 -16.79
C PRO A 392 23.07 84.14 -16.27
N PRO A 393 23.93 83.89 -15.26
CA PRO A 393 24.15 82.56 -14.69
C PRO A 393 23.13 82.21 -13.59
N GLY A 394 22.73 80.93 -13.59
CA GLY A 394 22.31 80.17 -12.41
C GLY A 394 20.83 80.20 -12.06
N TRP A 395 20.14 79.07 -12.26
CA TRP A 395 19.01 78.60 -11.42
C TRP A 395 19.04 77.05 -11.41
N VAL A 396 19.31 76.51 -10.22
CA VAL A 396 19.15 75.14 -9.67
C VAL A 396 19.71 73.95 -10.45
#